data_AF-A0A7K5R930-F1
#
_entry.id   AF-A0A7K5R930-F1
#
_cell.length_a   1.000
_cell.length_b   1.000
_cell.length_c   1.000
_cell.angle_alpha   90.00
_cell.angle_beta   90.00
_cell.angle_gamma   90.00
#
_symmetry.space_group_name_H-M   'P 1'
#
loop_
_entity.id
_entity.type
_entity.pdbx_description
1 polymer ?
#
loop_
_entity_poly.entity_id
_entity_poly.type
_entity_poly.pdbx_seq_one_letter_code
_entity_poly.pdbx_strand_id
1 'polypeptide(L)'
;RLVHGSVKHKLQWECPPETVPFDPLLLTLAEGLRETKHPYTFVSKEGFKELLLVEGAAEKAIPLLPRLVPVLKAALAHADDEVFGRGLDALVQLSAVVGPSLNDHLKLLLTNLLKRLMDKKYREEVTVALQKLEHCGG
;
A
#
# COMPACT_ATOMS: atom_id res chain seq x y z
N ARG A 1 6.55 0.56 -19.82
CA ARG A 1 7.82 -0.08 -20.28
C ARG A 1 8.90 0.14 -19.22
N LEU A 2 9.67 -0.88 -18.80
CA LEU A 2 10.77 -0.68 -17.84
C LEU A 2 12.03 -0.25 -18.61
N VAL A 3 12.53 0.95 -18.34
CA VAL A 3 13.73 1.49 -19.00
C VAL A 3 14.90 1.40 -18.02
N HIS A 4 15.87 0.53 -18.33
CA HIS A 4 17.13 0.42 -17.59
C HIS A 4 18.08 1.54 -18.05
N GLY A 5 17.93 2.71 -17.45
CA GLY A 5 18.92 3.79 -17.46
C GLY A 5 19.16 4.22 -16.02
N SER A 6 20.41 4.20 -15.58
CA SER A 6 20.86 4.69 -14.28
C SER A 6 20.14 5.99 -13.88
N VAL A 7 19.74 6.12 -12.60
CA VAL A 7 19.05 7.26 -11.94
C VAL A 7 17.56 6.98 -11.62
N LYS A 8 17.26 6.78 -10.33
CA LYS A 8 15.92 6.68 -9.68
C LYS A 8 14.90 5.82 -10.44
N HIS A 9 14.75 4.57 -10.02
CA HIS A 9 13.73 3.63 -10.50
C HIS A 9 12.31 4.19 -10.32
N LYS A 10 11.80 4.91 -11.31
CA LYS A 10 10.40 5.34 -11.42
C LYS A 10 9.74 4.59 -12.56
N LEU A 11 8.43 4.41 -12.47
CA LEU A 11 7.67 3.83 -13.58
C LEU A 11 7.55 4.83 -14.72
N GLN A 12 7.67 4.33 -15.94
CA GLN A 12 7.30 5.09 -17.12
C GLN A 12 5.83 4.82 -17.43
N TRP A 13 4.99 5.81 -17.13
CA TRP A 13 3.58 5.82 -17.48
C TRP A 13 3.38 6.22 -18.94
N GLU A 14 2.43 5.58 -19.62
CA GLU A 14 2.07 5.92 -21.01
C GLU A 14 1.15 7.16 -21.08
N CYS A 15 0.48 7.50 -19.98
CA CYS A 15 -0.33 8.70 -19.80
C CYS A 15 -0.03 9.33 -18.43
N PRO A 16 -0.39 10.60 -18.19
CA PRO A 16 -0.21 11.23 -16.87
C PRO A 16 -0.95 10.41 -15.80
N PRO A 17 -0.30 10.07 -14.66
CA PRO A 17 -0.90 9.22 -13.63
C PRO A 17 -2.18 9.81 -13.03
N GLU A 18 -2.36 11.14 -13.09
CA GLU A 18 -3.56 11.87 -12.68
C GLU A 18 -4.78 11.49 -13.54
N THR A 19 -4.56 11.09 -14.79
CA THR A 19 -5.63 10.72 -15.75
C THR A 19 -6.00 9.24 -15.69
N VAL A 20 -5.20 8.44 -14.96
CA VAL A 20 -5.38 6.99 -14.90
C VAL A 20 -6.56 6.64 -13.99
N PRO A 21 -7.46 5.73 -14.42
CA PRO A 21 -8.52 5.25 -13.57
C PRO A 21 -7.94 4.36 -12.46
N PHE A 22 -8.29 4.66 -11.20
CA PHE A 22 -7.89 3.85 -10.05
C PHE A 22 -8.60 2.50 -10.00
N ASP A 23 -9.81 2.40 -10.55
CA ASP A 23 -10.51 1.13 -10.72
C ASP A 23 -10.31 0.65 -12.17
N PRO A 24 -9.75 -0.55 -12.41
CA PRO A 24 -9.30 -1.55 -11.43
C PRO A 24 -7.83 -1.40 -11.00
N LEU A 25 -7.10 -0.41 -11.53
CA LEU A 25 -5.64 -0.41 -11.47
C LEU A 25 -5.05 -0.41 -10.06
N LEU A 26 -5.53 0.45 -9.15
CA LEU A 26 -5.05 0.53 -7.77
C LEU A 26 -5.27 -0.80 -7.03
N LEU A 27 -6.39 -1.48 -7.31
CA LEU A 27 -6.67 -2.81 -6.76
C LEU A 27 -5.70 -3.85 -7.30
N THR A 28 -5.46 -3.88 -8.61
CA THR A 28 -4.50 -4.80 -9.23
C THR A 28 -3.08 -4.60 -8.69
N LEU A 29 -2.68 -3.35 -8.47
CA LEU A 29 -1.37 -3.03 -7.87
C LEU A 29 -1.31 -3.48 -6.41
N ALA A 30 -2.38 -3.30 -5.64
CA ALA A 30 -2.47 -3.78 -4.27
C ALA A 30 -2.37 -5.31 -4.17
N GLU A 31 -3.03 -6.03 -5.09
CA GLU A 31 -2.95 -7.51 -5.16
C GLU A 31 -1.53 -7.96 -5.47
N GLY A 32 -0.86 -7.26 -6.38
CA GLY A 32 0.52 -7.52 -6.76
C GLY A 32 1.56 -7.24 -5.67
N LEU A 33 1.19 -6.61 -4.54
CA LEU A 33 2.10 -6.47 -3.38
C LEU A 33 2.51 -7.83 -2.79
N ARG A 34 1.75 -8.89 -3.08
CA ARG A 34 2.06 -10.26 -2.68
C ARG A 34 2.91 -11.03 -3.67
N GLU A 35 3.15 -10.47 -4.86
CA GLU A 35 4.02 -11.10 -5.86
C GLU A 35 5.47 -11.15 -5.37
N THR A 36 6.22 -12.18 -5.76
CA THR A 36 7.63 -12.34 -5.38
C THR A 36 8.56 -12.37 -6.59
N LYS A 37 8.00 -12.31 -7.80
CA LYS A 37 8.76 -12.39 -9.06
C LYS A 37 8.99 -11.00 -9.62
N HIS A 38 10.24 -10.72 -9.99
CA HIS A 38 10.57 -9.55 -10.82
C HIS A 38 10.03 -9.78 -12.26
N PRO A 39 9.44 -8.76 -12.92
CA PRO A 39 9.32 -7.36 -12.51
C PRO A 39 8.06 -7.00 -11.69
N TYR A 40 7.15 -7.95 -11.47
CA TYR A 40 5.83 -7.68 -10.87
C TYR A 40 5.92 -7.01 -9.51
N THR A 41 6.82 -7.47 -8.63
CA THR A 41 7.08 -6.85 -7.32
C THR A 41 7.40 -5.35 -7.43
N PHE A 42 8.25 -4.97 -8.39
CA PHE A 42 8.66 -3.58 -8.57
C PHE A 42 7.51 -2.74 -9.14
N VAL A 43 6.83 -3.25 -10.17
CA VAL A 43 5.71 -2.56 -10.81
C VAL A 43 4.56 -2.33 -9.84
N SER A 44 4.19 -3.34 -9.06
CA SER A 44 3.12 -3.23 -8.05
C SER A 44 3.47 -2.24 -6.95
N LYS A 45 4.70 -2.30 -6.43
CA LYS A 45 5.16 -1.39 -5.36
C LYS A 45 5.20 0.06 -5.81
N GLU A 46 5.93 0.35 -6.89
CA GLU A 46 6.09 1.74 -7.34
C GLU A 46 4.79 2.26 -7.95
N GLY A 47 4.01 1.42 -8.63
CA GLY A 47 2.74 1.83 -9.22
C GLY A 47 1.71 2.21 -8.15
N PHE A 48 1.61 1.40 -7.09
CA PHE A 48 0.71 1.71 -5.97
C PHE A 48 1.06 3.05 -5.33
N LYS A 49 2.35 3.26 -5.07
CA LYS A 49 2.87 4.51 -4.50
C LYS A 49 2.65 5.72 -5.40
N GLU A 50 3.01 5.61 -6.68
CA GLU A 50 2.90 6.72 -7.63
C GLU A 50 1.44 7.12 -7.88
N LEU A 51 0.50 6.16 -7.92
CA LEU A 51 -0.93 6.47 -7.97
C LEU A 51 -1.39 7.21 -6.72
N LEU A 52 -0.99 6.77 -5.53
CA LEU A 52 -1.40 7.40 -4.29
C LEU A 52 -0.84 8.83 -4.10
N LEU A 53 0.18 9.22 -4.87
CA LEU A 53 0.77 10.57 -4.82
C LEU A 53 0.10 11.57 -5.79
N VAL A 54 -0.83 11.14 -6.64
CA VAL A 54 -1.49 12.05 -7.58
C VAL A 54 -2.45 13.00 -6.88
N GLU A 55 -2.67 14.16 -7.47
CA GLU A 55 -3.69 15.09 -7.01
C GLU A 55 -5.09 14.45 -7.09
N GLY A 56 -5.88 14.59 -6.02
CA GLY A 56 -7.20 13.95 -5.91
C GLY A 56 -7.15 12.43 -5.70
N ALA A 57 -6.01 11.83 -5.35
CA ALA A 57 -5.90 10.40 -5.05
C ALA A 57 -6.90 9.92 -4.00
N ALA A 58 -7.18 10.74 -2.98
CA ALA A 58 -8.14 10.43 -1.91
C ALA A 58 -9.54 10.16 -2.46
N GLU A 59 -10.07 11.06 -3.29
CA GLU A 59 -11.41 10.96 -3.89
C GLU A 59 -11.58 9.69 -4.74
N LYS A 60 -10.48 9.24 -5.36
CA LYS A 60 -10.44 8.02 -6.19
C LYS A 60 -10.20 6.75 -5.38
N ALA A 61 -9.44 6.83 -4.28
CA ALA A 61 -9.09 5.68 -3.44
C ALA A 61 -10.17 5.32 -2.42
N ILE A 62 -10.87 6.32 -1.85
CA ILE A 62 -11.91 6.11 -0.82
C ILE A 62 -13.00 5.11 -1.29
N PRO A 63 -13.58 5.22 -2.51
CA PRO A 63 -14.57 4.27 -3.00
C PRO A 63 -14.05 2.83 -3.14
N LEU A 64 -12.72 2.65 -3.18
CA LEU A 64 -12.06 1.35 -3.34
C LEU A 64 -11.69 0.71 -2.01
N LEU A 65 -11.78 1.44 -0.89
CA LEU A 65 -11.40 0.93 0.45
C LEU A 65 -12.04 -0.43 0.81
N PRO A 66 -13.34 -0.69 0.55
CA PRO A 66 -13.94 -1.98 0.87
C PRO A 66 -13.27 -3.17 0.16
N ARG A 67 -12.68 -2.93 -1.03
CA ARG A 67 -11.96 -3.94 -1.82
C ARG A 67 -10.46 -3.96 -1.53
N LEU A 68 -9.85 -2.80 -1.24
CA LEU A 68 -8.43 -2.68 -0.92
C LEU A 68 -8.09 -3.28 0.45
N VAL A 69 -8.95 -3.08 1.45
CA VAL A 69 -8.68 -3.52 2.83
C VAL A 69 -8.47 -5.03 2.95
N PRO A 70 -9.31 -5.91 2.36
CA PRO A 70 -9.05 -7.35 2.35
C PRO A 70 -7.73 -7.75 1.68
N VAL A 71 -7.34 -7.05 0.60
CA VAL A 71 -6.09 -7.30 -0.13
C VAL A 71 -4.88 -6.94 0.72
N LEU A 72 -4.88 -5.76 1.34
CA LEU A 72 -3.82 -5.35 2.27
C LEU A 72 -3.76 -6.24 3.51
N LYS A 73 -4.93 -6.64 4.04
CA LYS A 73 -5.01 -7.61 5.14
C LYS A 73 -4.32 -8.92 4.79
N ALA A 74 -4.50 -9.43 3.58
CA ALA A 74 -3.84 -10.65 3.12
C ALA A 74 -2.32 -10.49 3.01
N ALA A 75 -1.83 -9.32 2.58
CA ALA A 75 -0.39 -9.03 2.56
C ALA A 75 0.20 -8.96 3.97
N LEU A 76 -0.48 -8.30 4.92
CA LEU A 76 -0.06 -8.19 6.33
C LEU A 76 -0.09 -9.53 7.09
N ALA A 77 -0.97 -10.44 6.68
CA ALA A 77 -1.05 -11.79 7.24
C ALA A 77 -0.06 -12.77 6.60
N HIS A 78 0.66 -12.37 5.55
CA HIS A 78 1.53 -13.24 4.79
C HIS A 78 2.77 -13.65 5.61
N ALA A 79 3.26 -14.88 5.42
CA ALA A 79 4.41 -15.41 6.15
C ALA A 79 5.75 -14.87 5.66
N ASP A 80 5.84 -14.52 4.38
CA ASP A 80 7.00 -13.87 3.76
C ASP A 80 7.17 -12.43 4.26
N ASP A 81 8.38 -12.11 4.69
CA ASP A 81 8.73 -10.85 5.33
C ASP A 81 8.73 -9.67 4.35
N GLU A 82 9.13 -9.90 3.11
CA GLU A 82 9.13 -8.87 2.08
C GLU A 82 7.71 -8.54 1.65
N VAL A 83 6.82 -9.55 1.61
CA VAL A 83 5.38 -9.33 1.36
C VAL A 83 4.75 -8.57 2.51
N PHE A 84 5.06 -8.95 3.76
CA PHE A 84 4.58 -8.26 4.94
C PHE A 84 5.01 -6.79 4.94
N GLY A 85 6.30 -6.51 4.76
CA GLY A 85 6.84 -5.15 4.75
C GLY A 85 6.22 -4.28 3.64
N ARG A 86 6.01 -4.84 2.45
CA ARG A 86 5.30 -4.14 1.36
C ARG A 86 3.84 -3.86 1.71
N GLY A 87 3.14 -4.80 2.35
CA GLY A 87 1.78 -4.58 2.84
C GLY A 87 1.71 -3.49 3.92
N LEU A 88 2.71 -3.43 4.80
CA LEU A 88 2.80 -2.42 5.86
C LEU A 88 3.07 -1.02 5.30
N ASP A 89 4.02 -0.91 4.36
CA ASP A 89 4.32 0.33 3.65
C ASP A 89 3.11 0.83 2.86
N ALA A 90 2.43 -0.07 2.12
CA ALA A 90 1.21 0.27 1.40
C ALA A 90 0.07 0.73 2.31
N LEU A 91 -0.08 0.14 3.50
CA LEU A 91 -1.06 0.58 4.49
C LEU A 91 -0.78 2.02 4.97
N VAL A 92 0.48 2.33 5.28
CA VAL A 92 0.90 3.68 5.70
C VAL A 92 0.69 4.70 4.58
N GLN A 93 0.99 4.33 3.32
CA GLN A 93 0.75 5.20 2.17
C GLN A 93 -0.75 5.45 1.96
N LEU A 94 -1.56 4.39 2.06
CA LEU A 94 -3.01 4.51 1.92
C LEU A 94 -3.60 5.40 3.03
N SER A 95 -3.16 5.23 4.29
CA SER A 95 -3.64 6.04 5.41
C SER A 95 -3.29 7.50 5.26
N ALA A 96 -2.11 7.82 4.74
CA ALA A 96 -1.71 9.20 4.47
C ALA A 96 -2.60 9.90 3.42
N VAL A 97 -3.20 9.13 2.52
CA VAL A 97 -4.04 9.66 1.44
C VAL A 97 -5.51 9.74 1.84
N VAL A 98 -6.07 8.68 2.42
CA VAL A 98 -7.51 8.63 2.74
C VAL A 98 -7.85 9.14 4.14
N GLY A 99 -6.83 9.29 4.99
CA GLY A 99 -6.94 9.81 6.34
C GLY A 99 -7.99 9.09 7.19
N PRO A 100 -8.92 9.81 7.84
CA PRO A 100 -9.94 9.24 8.73
C PRO A 100 -10.87 8.22 8.05
N SER A 101 -11.01 8.26 6.72
CA SER A 101 -11.85 7.31 5.98
C SER A 101 -11.38 5.86 6.11
N LEU A 102 -10.11 5.64 6.50
CA LEU A 102 -9.59 4.32 6.78
C LEU A 102 -10.10 3.74 8.11
N ASN A 103 -10.50 4.58 9.07
CA ASN A 103 -10.81 4.18 10.45
C ASN A 103 -11.96 3.17 10.53
N ASP A 104 -12.95 3.28 9.64
CA ASP A 104 -14.08 2.34 9.54
C ASP A 104 -13.63 0.90 9.22
N HIS A 105 -12.48 0.78 8.55
CA HIS A 105 -11.91 -0.49 8.11
C HIS A 105 -10.67 -0.91 8.92
N LEU A 106 -10.09 0.01 9.69
CA LEU A 106 -8.81 -0.15 10.38
C LEU A 106 -8.82 -1.29 11.40
N LYS A 107 -9.97 -1.55 12.05
CA LYS A 107 -10.14 -2.63 13.03
C LYS A 107 -9.68 -4.00 12.48
N LEU A 108 -9.94 -4.28 11.20
CA LEU A 108 -9.58 -5.55 10.56
C LEU A 108 -8.07 -5.68 10.31
N LEU A 109 -7.38 -4.56 10.14
CA LEU A 109 -5.94 -4.50 9.87
C LEU A 109 -5.14 -4.50 11.18
N LEU A 110 -5.61 -3.78 12.20
CA LEU A 110 -4.98 -3.70 13.52
C LEU A 110 -4.80 -5.08 14.16
N THR A 111 -5.77 -5.99 14.03
CA THR A 111 -5.62 -7.34 14.59
C THR A 111 -4.38 -8.07 14.06
N ASN A 112 -4.06 -7.92 12.77
CA ASN A 112 -2.87 -8.55 12.18
C ASN A 112 -1.58 -7.83 12.61
N LEU A 113 -1.62 -6.50 12.69
CA LEU A 113 -0.49 -5.70 13.17
C LEU A 113 -0.13 -6.02 14.63
N LEU A 114 -1.13 -6.12 15.51
CA LEU A 114 -0.92 -6.47 16.92
C LEU A 114 -0.29 -7.86 17.07
N LYS A 115 -0.70 -8.83 16.25
CA LYS A 115 -0.07 -10.15 16.21
C LYS A 115 1.40 -10.08 15.81
N ARG A 116 1.73 -9.24 14.82
CA ARG A 116 3.10 -9.02 14.33
C ARG A 116 3.95 -8.17 15.29
N LEU A 117 3.35 -7.31 16.09
CA LEU A 117 4.01 -6.50 17.11
C LEU A 117 4.66 -7.37 18.22
N MET A 118 4.08 -8.54 18.49
CA MET A 118 4.62 -9.52 19.45
C MET A 118 5.92 -10.17 18.98
N ASP A 119 6.21 -10.11 17.68
CA ASP A 119 7.46 -10.56 17.10
C ASP A 119 8.51 -9.45 17.20
N LYS A 120 9.61 -9.74 17.92
CA LYS A 120 10.71 -8.79 18.13
C LYS A 120 11.27 -8.25 16.82
N LYS A 121 11.18 -9.02 15.74
CA LYS A 121 11.68 -8.63 14.41
C LYS A 121 10.89 -7.48 13.79
N TYR A 122 9.56 -7.46 13.92
CA TYR A 122 8.71 -6.44 13.28
C TYR A 122 8.25 -5.35 14.25
N ARG A 123 8.54 -5.49 15.55
CA ARG A 123 8.03 -4.61 16.60
C ARG A 123 8.27 -3.12 16.31
N GLU A 124 9.48 -2.75 15.95
CA GLU A 124 9.83 -1.35 15.69
C GLU A 124 9.09 -0.82 14.46
N GLU A 125 9.14 -1.55 13.35
CA GLU A 125 8.51 -1.17 12.09
C GLU A 125 6.98 -1.03 12.22
N VAL A 126 6.33 -1.99 12.89
CA VAL A 126 4.90 -1.95 13.17
C VAL A 126 4.55 -0.79 14.10
N THR A 127 5.39 -0.48 15.09
CA THR A 127 5.16 0.65 16.00
C THR A 127 5.18 1.98 15.24
N VAL A 128 6.16 2.17 14.35
CA VAL A 128 6.26 3.36 13.49
C VAL A 128 5.05 3.45 12.56
N ALA A 129 4.62 2.34 11.97
CA ALA A 129 3.43 2.32 11.12
C ALA A 129 2.15 2.70 11.89
N LEU A 130 1.98 2.21 13.11
CA LEU A 130 0.84 2.55 13.98
C LEU A 130 0.83 4.04 14.34
N GLN A 131 1.98 4.62 14.67
CA GLN A 131 2.08 6.06 14.95
C GLN A 131 1.70 6.92 13.73
N LYS A 132 2.11 6.50 12.53
CA LYS A 132 1.71 7.18 11.29
C LYS A 132 0.21 7.05 11.02
N LEU A 133 -0.36 5.87 11.25
CA LEU A 133 -1.81 5.63 11.14
C LEU A 133 -2.60 6.54 12.07
N GLU A 134 -2.15 6.67 13.33
CA GLU A 134 -2.75 7.59 14.31
C GLU A 134 -2.68 9.05 13.85
N HIS A 135 -1.52 9.49 13.35
CA HIS A 135 -1.35 10.86 12.86
C HIS A 135 -2.24 11.19 11.64
N CYS A 136 -2.49 10.21 10.75
CA CYS A 136 -3.33 10.41 9.57
C CYS A 136 -4.83 10.26 9.85
N GLY A 137 -5.18 9.42 10.83
CA GLY A 137 -6.56 9.04 11.15
C GLY A 137 -7.29 10.00 12.09
N GLY A 138 -6.55 10.75 12.92
CA GLY A 138 -7.11 11.67 13.92
C GLY A 138 -7.70 10.96 15.13
#